data_AF-A0A382Z8U5-F1
#
_entry.id   AF-A0A382Z8U5-F1
#
_cell.length_a   1.000
_cell.length_b   1.000
_cell.length_c   1.000
_cell.angle_alpha   90.00
_cell.angle_beta   90.00
_cell.angle_gamma   90.00
#
_symmetry.space_group_name_H-M   'P 1'
#
loop_
_entity.id
_entity.type
_entity.pdbx_description
1 polymer ?
#
loop_
_entity_poly.entity_id
_entity_poly.type
_entity_poly.pdbx_seq_one_letter_code
_entity_poly.pdbx_strand_id
1 'polypeptide(L)'
;MGLLCWRGSVYTASPPDVLRLRDTDGDGKTDAREVLASGWHVRGTASLHGPFLGPEGWLYLTDGRHGFDIKTKDGRKFKGLASRIWRMRPDGTELESVAGGGFDNPVEIVFTPGGEMIGTMTYFTNPKNGQRDSLMHFLEGGVYRKWHSSVAEFTRTGDLLGPMTRFARVAPAGLHRHSGLSFGKTFRGNLFSAQFNPHRIQRHILKRRGATFTSEDSDFLVSSDPDFHPTDVLEAPDGSLIVIDTGGWYIDQCPLSR
;
A
#
# COMPACT_ATOMS: atom_id res chain seq x y z
N MET A 1 -7.26 1.65 -2.22
CA MET A 1 -7.77 0.96 -3.41
C MET A 1 -6.60 0.80 -4.38
N GLY A 2 -6.53 -0.31 -5.10
CA GLY A 2 -5.52 -0.50 -6.14
C GLY A 2 -6.17 -1.23 -7.32
N LEU A 3 -5.84 -0.81 -8.54
CA LEU A 3 -6.27 -1.46 -9.77
C LEU A 3 -5.00 -1.89 -10.51
N LEU A 4 -4.85 -3.19 -10.75
CA LEU A 4 -3.70 -3.75 -11.45
C LEU A 4 -4.13 -4.37 -12.77
N CYS A 5 -3.73 -3.76 -13.88
CA CYS A 5 -3.83 -4.37 -15.21
C CYS A 5 -2.62 -5.29 -15.45
N TRP A 6 -2.86 -6.58 -15.62
CA TRP A 6 -1.79 -7.56 -15.85
C TRP A 6 -2.26 -8.76 -16.66
N ARG A 7 -1.52 -9.08 -17.73
CA ARG A 7 -1.75 -10.24 -18.63
C ARG A 7 -3.22 -10.41 -19.06
N GLY A 8 -3.84 -9.31 -19.53
CA GLY A 8 -5.23 -9.33 -20.03
C GLY A 8 -6.28 -9.47 -18.94
N SER A 9 -5.92 -9.23 -17.67
CA SER A 9 -6.84 -9.18 -16.55
C SER A 9 -6.69 -7.87 -15.78
N VAL A 10 -7.78 -7.45 -15.16
CA VAL A 10 -7.78 -6.40 -14.13
C VAL A 10 -7.96 -7.07 -12.78
N TYR A 11 -7.06 -6.77 -11.85
CA TYR A 11 -7.14 -7.23 -10.47
C TYR A 11 -7.47 -6.07 -9.55
N THR A 12 -8.34 -6.30 -8.57
CA THR A 12 -8.70 -5.27 -7.58
C THR A 12 -9.07 -5.89 -6.24
N ALA A 13 -8.67 -5.23 -5.15
CA ALA A 13 -9.26 -5.46 -3.84
C ALA A 13 -10.57 -4.67 -3.75
N SER A 14 -11.67 -5.38 -3.48
CA SER A 14 -12.97 -4.80 -3.16
C SER A 14 -13.52 -5.58 -1.96
N PRO A 15 -13.04 -5.28 -0.74
CA PRO A 15 -13.38 -6.04 0.46
C PRO A 15 -14.88 -6.29 0.60
N PRO A 16 -15.29 -7.54 0.89
CA PRO A 16 -14.46 -8.62 1.44
C PRO A 16 -13.64 -9.41 0.41
N ASP A 17 -13.70 -9.06 -0.88
CA ASP A 17 -13.15 -9.88 -1.97
C ASP A 17 -11.86 -9.32 -2.59
N VAL A 18 -11.03 -10.23 -3.11
CA VAL A 18 -10.02 -9.95 -4.13
C VAL A 18 -10.53 -10.51 -5.45
N LEU A 19 -10.62 -9.64 -6.47
CA LEU A 19 -11.29 -9.95 -7.73
C LEU A 19 -10.29 -10.02 -8.88
N ARG A 20 -10.57 -10.92 -9.82
CA ARG A 20 -10.06 -10.90 -11.19
C ARG A 20 -11.20 -10.60 -12.15
N LEU A 21 -11.03 -9.55 -12.95
CA LEU A 21 -11.96 -9.09 -13.97
C LEU A 21 -11.31 -9.27 -15.35
N ARG A 22 -12.09 -9.69 -16.34
CA ARG A 22 -11.61 -9.85 -17.73
C ARG A 22 -12.64 -9.30 -18.71
N ASP A 23 -12.11 -8.58 -19.68
CA ASP A 23 -12.78 -8.26 -20.95
C ASP A 23 -12.38 -9.36 -21.94
N THR A 24 -13.36 -10.11 -22.43
CA THR A 24 -13.15 -11.30 -23.27
C THR A 24 -13.46 -11.08 -24.74
N ASP A 25 -14.13 -9.97 -25.08
CA ASP A 25 -14.48 -9.60 -26.45
C ASP A 25 -13.85 -8.28 -26.93
N GLY A 26 -13.20 -7.53 -26.05
CA GLY A 26 -12.48 -6.30 -26.36
C GLY A 26 -13.36 -5.06 -26.45
N ASP A 27 -14.60 -5.10 -25.92
CA ASP A 27 -15.51 -3.95 -25.94
C ASP A 27 -15.21 -2.89 -24.85
N GLY A 28 -14.19 -3.15 -24.02
CA GLY A 28 -13.78 -2.29 -22.92
C GLY A 28 -14.61 -2.47 -21.64
N LYS A 29 -15.48 -3.48 -21.57
CA LYS A 29 -16.28 -3.82 -20.40
C LYS A 29 -15.88 -5.18 -19.84
N THR A 30 -16.25 -5.40 -18.59
CA THR A 30 -15.97 -6.67 -17.92
C THR A 30 -17.05 -7.70 -18.24
N ASP A 31 -16.64 -8.83 -18.82
CA ASP A 31 -17.51 -9.99 -19.09
C ASP A 31 -17.43 -11.05 -18.00
N ALA A 32 -16.24 -11.21 -17.41
CA ALA A 32 -15.98 -12.26 -16.43
C ALA A 32 -15.44 -11.67 -15.13
N ARG A 33 -16.10 -12.01 -14.02
CA ARG A 33 -15.69 -11.70 -12.65
C ARG A 33 -15.43 -12.99 -11.89
N GLU A 34 -14.27 -13.09 -11.26
CA GLU A 34 -13.87 -14.22 -10.41
C GLU A 34 -13.41 -13.70 -9.05
N VAL A 35 -13.85 -14.37 -7.99
CA VAL A 35 -13.39 -14.13 -6.62
C VAL A 35 -12.21 -15.06 -6.34
N LEU A 36 -11.02 -14.47 -6.17
CA LEU A 36 -9.78 -15.22 -5.92
C LEU A 36 -9.66 -15.66 -4.46
N ALA A 37 -10.00 -14.75 -3.56
CA ALA A 37 -10.10 -14.95 -2.13
C ALA A 37 -11.14 -13.98 -1.56
N SER A 38 -11.78 -14.37 -0.46
CA SER A 38 -12.78 -13.55 0.23
C SER A 38 -12.66 -13.71 1.73
N GLY A 39 -13.06 -12.70 2.50
CA GLY A 39 -13.21 -12.78 3.96
C GLY A 39 -12.50 -11.68 4.76
N TRP A 40 -11.98 -10.65 4.10
CA TRP A 40 -11.49 -9.46 4.81
C TRP A 40 -12.65 -8.64 5.38
N HIS A 41 -12.59 -8.30 6.65
CA HIS A 41 -13.62 -7.47 7.27
C HIS A 41 -13.51 -6.02 6.82
N VAL A 42 -14.65 -5.32 6.77
CA VAL A 42 -14.71 -3.93 6.33
C VAL A 42 -15.45 -3.10 7.36
N ARG A 43 -14.80 -2.07 7.91
CA ARG A 43 -15.43 -1.11 8.83
C ARG A 43 -14.85 0.29 8.61
N GLY A 44 -15.51 1.10 7.79
CA GLY A 44 -15.03 2.47 7.50
C GLY A 44 -13.67 2.45 6.80
N THR A 45 -12.71 3.23 7.32
CA THR A 45 -11.37 3.39 6.73
C THR A 45 -10.40 2.29 7.15
N ALA A 46 -9.24 2.20 6.49
CA ALA A 46 -8.20 1.20 6.76
C ALA A 46 -8.62 -0.25 6.45
N SER A 47 -9.14 -0.47 5.24
CA SER A 47 -9.55 -1.78 4.73
C SER A 47 -8.40 -2.46 3.95
N LEU A 48 -8.71 -3.39 3.05
CA LEU A 48 -7.74 -4.01 2.14
C LEU A 48 -7.44 -3.08 0.94
N HIS A 49 -6.17 -2.98 0.56
CA HIS A 49 -5.74 -2.28 -0.65
C HIS A 49 -4.89 -3.20 -1.56
N GLY A 50 -4.65 -2.71 -2.78
CA GLY A 50 -3.99 -3.45 -3.85
C GLY A 50 -4.98 -4.15 -4.80
N PRO A 51 -4.53 -5.17 -5.56
CA PRO A 51 -3.21 -5.78 -5.44
C PRO A 51 -2.09 -4.99 -6.11
N PHE A 52 -0.87 -5.21 -5.63
CA PHE A 52 0.39 -4.67 -6.16
C PHE A 52 1.23 -5.82 -6.73
N LEU A 53 1.85 -5.64 -7.89
CA LEU A 53 2.61 -6.70 -8.52
C LEU A 53 4.04 -6.79 -7.95
N GLY A 54 4.38 -7.94 -7.39
CA GLY A 54 5.75 -8.26 -7.00
C GLY A 54 6.65 -8.54 -8.21
N PRO A 55 7.97 -8.29 -8.11
CA PRO A 55 8.93 -8.57 -9.18
C PRO A 55 8.95 -10.05 -9.62
N GLU A 56 8.52 -10.95 -8.75
CA GLU A 56 8.40 -12.39 -8.97
C GLU A 56 7.04 -12.81 -9.60
N GLY A 57 6.15 -11.85 -9.85
CA GLY A 57 4.84 -12.08 -10.47
C GLY A 57 3.75 -12.54 -9.50
N TRP A 58 3.93 -12.33 -8.19
CA TRP A 58 2.87 -12.54 -7.19
C TRP A 58 2.08 -11.25 -6.98
N LEU A 59 0.82 -11.39 -6.58
CA LEU A 59 -0.04 -10.29 -6.16
C LEU A 59 0.16 -10.05 -4.68
N TYR A 60 0.43 -8.81 -4.29
CA TYR A 60 0.54 -8.39 -2.90
C TYR A 60 -0.64 -7.53 -2.49
N LEU A 61 -1.09 -7.68 -1.25
CA LEU A 61 -2.22 -6.94 -0.70
C LEU A 61 -1.82 -6.35 0.64
N THR A 62 -2.37 -5.18 0.95
CA THR A 62 -2.15 -4.51 2.23
C THR A 62 -3.45 -4.50 3.02
N ASP A 63 -3.46 -5.21 4.14
CA ASP A 63 -4.64 -5.45 4.96
C ASP A 63 -4.56 -4.63 6.25
N GLY A 64 -5.59 -3.82 6.48
CA GLY A 64 -5.71 -2.99 7.67
C GLY A 64 -6.32 -3.68 8.89
N ARG A 65 -6.63 -2.88 9.90
CA ARG A 65 -6.89 -3.31 11.29
C ARG A 65 -8.21 -4.03 11.59
N HIS A 66 -9.00 -4.43 10.60
CA HIS A 66 -10.36 -4.96 10.83
C HIS A 66 -10.41 -6.46 11.09
N GLY A 67 -9.29 -7.15 10.86
CA GLY A 67 -9.23 -8.60 10.90
C GLY A 67 -9.93 -9.25 9.71
N PHE A 68 -9.93 -10.57 9.72
CA PHE A 68 -10.31 -11.37 8.57
C PHE A 68 -10.72 -12.80 8.98
N ASP A 69 -11.55 -13.41 8.14
CA ASP A 69 -11.93 -14.82 8.15
C ASP A 69 -11.94 -15.31 6.68
N ILE A 70 -10.73 -15.52 6.14
CA ILE A 70 -10.46 -15.67 4.72
C ILE A 70 -10.68 -17.12 4.29
N LYS A 71 -11.32 -17.28 3.14
CA LYS A 71 -11.33 -18.52 2.36
C LYS A 71 -10.79 -18.23 0.95
N THR A 72 -9.78 -19.00 0.54
CA THR A 72 -9.23 -18.95 -0.83
C THR A 72 -9.92 -19.98 -1.73
N LYS A 73 -9.78 -19.81 -3.05
CA LYS A 73 -10.32 -20.75 -4.03
C LYS A 73 -9.75 -22.17 -3.90
N ASP A 74 -8.51 -22.30 -3.42
CA ASP A 74 -7.82 -23.59 -3.22
C ASP A 74 -8.01 -24.16 -1.81
N GLY A 75 -8.97 -23.64 -1.06
CA GLY A 75 -9.43 -24.23 0.19
C GLY A 75 -8.63 -23.85 1.43
N ARG A 76 -7.60 -23.00 1.32
CA ARG A 76 -6.91 -22.44 2.49
C ARG A 76 -7.86 -21.54 3.28
N LYS A 77 -7.68 -21.52 4.60
CA LYS A 77 -8.48 -20.72 5.53
C LYS A 77 -7.58 -19.98 6.50
N PHE A 78 -7.88 -18.71 6.74
CA PHE A 78 -7.15 -17.88 7.68
C PHE A 78 -8.13 -17.12 8.56
N LYS A 79 -7.81 -16.97 9.84
CA LYS A 79 -8.61 -16.17 10.76
C LYS A 79 -7.68 -15.39 11.68
N GLY A 80 -7.93 -14.09 11.84
CA GLY A 80 -7.08 -13.22 12.64
C GLY A 80 -7.63 -11.81 12.75
N LEU A 81 -7.00 -11.02 13.61
CA LEU A 81 -7.33 -9.63 13.90
C LEU A 81 -6.22 -8.67 13.45
N ALA A 82 -4.98 -9.14 13.33
CA ALA A 82 -3.86 -8.29 12.99
C ALA A 82 -3.83 -7.87 11.53
N SER A 83 -3.51 -6.60 11.28
CA SER A 83 -3.13 -6.09 9.96
C SER A 83 -1.95 -6.88 9.40
N ARG A 84 -1.96 -7.10 8.09
CA ARG A 84 -0.98 -7.94 7.40
C ARG A 84 -0.61 -7.39 6.03
N ILE A 85 0.58 -7.77 5.58
CA ILE A 85 0.92 -7.80 4.17
C ILE A 85 0.71 -9.23 3.71
N TRP A 86 -0.13 -9.40 2.69
CA TRP A 86 -0.41 -10.70 2.09
C TRP A 86 0.25 -10.78 0.72
N ARG A 87 0.52 -12.01 0.26
CA ARG A 87 0.79 -12.30 -1.15
C ARG A 87 0.02 -13.52 -1.62
N MET A 88 -0.29 -13.60 -2.90
CA MET A 88 -0.90 -14.77 -3.54
C MET A 88 -0.51 -14.88 -5.02
N ARG A 89 -0.68 -16.06 -5.61
CA ARG A 89 -0.55 -16.24 -7.06
C ARG A 89 -1.64 -15.46 -7.80
N PRO A 90 -1.38 -14.97 -9.03
CA PRO A 90 -2.39 -14.26 -9.83
C PRO A 90 -3.61 -15.09 -10.23
N ASP A 91 -3.57 -16.40 -10.02
CA ASP A 91 -4.75 -17.24 -10.21
C ASP A 91 -5.58 -17.35 -8.93
N GLY A 92 -5.12 -16.87 -7.78
CA GLY A 92 -5.82 -16.93 -6.49
C GLY A 92 -5.35 -18.05 -5.56
N THR A 93 -4.33 -18.82 -5.95
CA THR A 93 -3.74 -19.86 -5.11
C THR A 93 -2.63 -19.33 -4.19
N GLU A 94 -2.23 -20.14 -3.22
CA GLU A 94 -1.05 -19.89 -2.37
C GLU A 94 -1.08 -18.54 -1.64
N LEU A 95 -2.22 -18.18 -1.04
CA LEU A 95 -2.28 -17.01 -0.16
C LEU A 95 -1.38 -17.22 1.07
N GLU A 96 -0.49 -16.25 1.32
CA GLU A 96 0.50 -16.28 2.39
C GLU A 96 0.57 -14.92 3.11
N SER A 97 0.76 -14.96 4.43
CA SER A 97 1.06 -13.77 5.24
C SER A 97 2.57 -13.50 5.18
N VAL A 98 2.96 -12.35 4.63
CA VAL A 98 4.37 -11.95 4.47
C VAL A 98 4.89 -11.22 5.69
N ALA A 99 4.13 -10.23 6.17
CA ALA A 99 4.47 -9.42 7.33
C ALA A 99 3.19 -9.06 8.09
N GLY A 100 3.31 -8.61 9.33
CA GLY A 100 2.14 -8.18 10.09
C GLY A 100 2.50 -7.49 11.40
N GLY A 101 1.51 -7.34 12.26
CA GLY A 101 1.70 -6.81 13.60
C GLY A 101 0.65 -5.78 13.95
N GLY A 102 1.06 -4.76 14.72
CA GLY A 102 0.13 -3.82 15.31
C GLY A 102 -0.26 -2.64 14.41
N PHE A 103 0.41 -2.43 13.27
CA PHE A 103 0.14 -1.25 12.42
C PHE A 103 -1.31 -1.25 11.90
N ASP A 104 -1.83 -0.08 11.51
CA ASP A 104 -3.27 0.05 11.24
C ASP A 104 -3.67 0.01 9.76
N ASN A 105 -2.94 0.73 8.90
CA ASN A 105 -3.38 0.99 7.53
C ASN A 105 -2.20 1.08 6.55
N PRO A 106 -1.59 -0.06 6.16
CA PRO A 106 -0.68 -0.09 5.03
C PRO A 106 -1.48 0.21 3.75
N VAL A 107 -1.06 1.22 2.98
CA VAL A 107 -1.89 1.73 1.87
C VAL A 107 -1.40 1.22 0.52
N GLU A 108 -0.11 1.38 0.23
CA GLU A 108 0.51 0.93 -1.01
C GLU A 108 1.94 0.46 -0.79
N ILE A 109 2.40 -0.47 -1.62
CA ILE A 109 3.77 -0.97 -1.62
C ILE A 109 4.40 -0.91 -3.01
N VAL A 110 5.71 -0.74 -3.03
CA VAL A 110 6.58 -0.82 -4.20
C VAL A 110 7.79 -1.67 -3.88
N PHE A 111 8.44 -2.19 -4.92
CA PHE A 111 9.65 -2.99 -4.79
C PHE A 111 10.85 -2.24 -5.35
N THR A 112 11.97 -2.25 -4.62
CA THR A 112 13.25 -1.81 -5.21
C THR A 112 13.76 -2.87 -6.20
N PRO A 113 14.75 -2.55 -7.07
CA PRO A 113 15.39 -3.55 -7.92
C PRO A 113 15.98 -4.75 -7.17
N GLY A 114 16.35 -4.60 -5.89
CA GLY A 114 16.84 -5.68 -5.03
C GLY A 114 15.74 -6.56 -4.44
N GLY A 115 14.46 -6.22 -4.66
CA GLY A 115 13.31 -6.95 -4.11
C GLY A 115 12.85 -6.47 -2.74
N GLU A 116 13.46 -5.43 -2.16
CA GLU A 116 12.99 -4.88 -0.89
C GLU A 116 11.63 -4.20 -1.05
N MET A 117 10.72 -4.50 -0.13
CA MET A 117 9.34 -4.02 -0.16
C MET A 117 9.22 -2.75 0.69
N ILE A 118 8.98 -1.62 0.03
CA ILE A 118 8.76 -0.33 0.68
C ILE A 118 7.29 0.03 0.57
N GLY A 119 6.67 0.56 1.61
CA GLY A 119 5.26 0.94 1.56
C GLY A 119 4.90 2.17 2.37
N THR A 120 3.74 2.73 2.07
CA THR A 120 3.13 3.82 2.83
C THR A 120 2.25 3.26 3.94
N MET A 121 2.23 3.96 5.07
CA MET A 121 1.45 3.56 6.25
C MET A 121 0.80 4.78 6.87
N THR A 122 -0.52 4.74 6.98
CA THR A 122 -1.26 5.67 7.82
C THR A 122 -1.47 5.04 9.19
N TYR A 123 -1.38 5.84 10.27
CA TYR A 123 -1.57 5.35 11.66
C TYR A 123 -0.57 4.25 12.09
N PHE A 124 0.69 4.36 11.69
CA PHE A 124 1.75 3.45 12.18
C PHE A 124 1.87 3.52 13.71
N THR A 125 1.75 4.71 14.28
CA THR A 125 1.71 4.93 15.71
C THR A 125 0.50 5.78 16.10
N ASN A 126 0.06 5.67 17.34
CA ASN A 126 -0.93 6.60 17.87
C ASN A 126 -0.32 8.01 17.84
N PRO A 127 -1.06 9.04 17.40
CA PRO A 127 -0.53 10.39 17.27
C PRO A 127 0.22 10.83 18.54
N LYS A 128 1.53 11.02 18.43
CA LYS A 128 2.39 11.41 19.56
C LYS A 128 3.54 12.28 19.04
N ASN A 129 3.76 13.42 19.69
CA ASN A 129 4.84 14.37 19.35
C ASN A 129 4.84 14.75 17.85
N GLY A 130 3.65 14.99 17.29
CA GLY A 130 3.50 15.36 15.88
C GLY A 130 3.78 14.24 14.88
N GLN A 131 3.97 12.99 15.30
CA GLN A 131 4.22 11.84 14.43
C GLN A 131 3.02 10.88 14.40
N ARG A 132 2.70 10.33 13.22
CA ARG A 132 1.60 9.37 13.04
C ARG A 132 1.86 8.36 11.93
N ASP A 133 2.23 8.88 10.76
CA ASP A 133 2.34 8.11 9.52
C ASP A 133 3.80 7.74 9.24
N SER A 134 4.05 6.92 8.24
CA SER A 134 5.42 6.52 7.90
C SER A 134 5.57 5.93 6.50
N LEU A 135 6.81 5.92 6.01
CA LEU A 135 7.28 4.89 5.11
C LEU A 135 7.71 3.66 5.91
N MET A 136 7.44 2.50 5.35
CA MET A 136 7.71 1.19 5.90
C MET A 136 8.68 0.44 5.01
N HIS A 137 9.59 -0.32 5.59
CA HIS A 137 10.31 -1.37 4.90
C HIS A 137 9.76 -2.69 5.46
N PHE A 138 8.91 -3.36 4.69
CA PHE A 138 8.26 -4.61 5.06
C PHE A 138 9.21 -5.79 4.81
N LEU A 139 9.46 -6.57 5.85
CA LEU A 139 10.31 -7.76 5.82
C LEU A 139 9.45 -9.01 5.91
N GLU A 140 9.83 -10.06 5.18
CA GLU A 140 9.24 -11.38 5.33
C GLU A 140 9.43 -11.88 6.77
N GLY A 141 8.34 -12.35 7.39
CA GLY A 141 8.29 -12.72 8.81
C GLY A 141 8.33 -11.53 9.78
N GLY A 142 8.37 -10.28 9.28
CA GLY A 142 8.46 -9.08 10.11
C GLY A 142 7.21 -8.82 10.94
N VAL A 143 7.41 -8.58 12.24
CA VAL A 143 6.35 -8.23 13.19
C VAL A 143 6.56 -6.80 13.67
N TYR A 144 5.63 -5.90 13.36
CA TYR A 144 5.81 -4.46 13.53
C TYR A 144 5.08 -3.92 14.75
N ARG A 145 5.68 -2.89 15.36
CA ARG A 145 5.15 -2.26 16.56
C ARG A 145 3.95 -1.38 16.26
N LYS A 146 2.91 -1.59 17.07
CA LYS A 146 1.94 -0.62 17.59
C LYS A 146 1.19 -1.37 18.67
N TRP A 147 0.80 -0.71 19.76
CA TRP A 147 0.14 -1.42 20.85
C TRP A 147 -1.23 -1.93 20.39
N HIS A 148 -1.33 -3.24 20.23
CA HIS A 148 -2.58 -3.96 19.99
C HIS A 148 -2.38 -5.43 20.40
N SER A 149 -3.42 -6.06 20.96
CA SER A 149 -3.34 -7.46 21.43
C SER A 149 -3.12 -8.46 20.29
N SER A 150 -3.51 -8.11 19.06
CA SER A 150 -3.33 -8.96 17.87
C SER A 150 -1.88 -9.26 17.52
N VAL A 151 -0.90 -8.50 18.06
CA VAL A 151 0.53 -8.83 17.92
C VAL A 151 0.86 -10.22 18.48
N ALA A 152 0.05 -10.73 19.42
CA ALA A 152 0.18 -12.08 19.95
C ALA A 152 -0.07 -13.20 18.93
N GLU A 153 -0.63 -12.89 17.75
CA GLU A 153 -0.82 -13.86 16.65
C GLU A 153 0.50 -14.31 15.99
N PHE A 154 1.60 -13.60 16.24
CA PHE A 154 2.87 -13.83 15.55
C PHE A 154 3.92 -14.43 16.49
N THR A 155 4.62 -15.45 15.99
CA THR A 155 5.88 -15.90 16.58
C THR A 155 6.92 -14.79 16.42
N ARG A 156 7.56 -14.41 17.52
CA ARG A 156 8.59 -13.36 17.54
C ARG A 156 9.93 -13.98 17.92
N THR A 157 10.95 -13.70 17.12
CA THR A 157 12.34 -14.09 17.37
C THR A 157 13.19 -12.93 17.89
N GLY A 158 12.60 -11.75 18.05
CA GLY A 158 13.24 -10.54 18.56
C GLY A 158 12.24 -9.42 18.82
N ASP A 159 12.76 -8.19 18.89
CA ASP A 159 11.96 -6.99 19.12
C ASP A 159 11.02 -6.66 17.95
N LEU A 160 9.96 -5.93 18.26
CA LEU A 160 9.03 -5.44 17.24
C LEU A 160 9.69 -4.41 16.33
N LEU A 161 9.52 -4.59 15.02
CA LEU A 161 10.10 -3.74 13.98
C LEU A 161 9.47 -2.35 13.97
N GLY A 162 10.28 -1.36 13.58
CA GLY A 162 9.89 0.03 13.45
C GLY A 162 9.56 0.48 12.03
N PRO A 163 9.15 1.75 11.87
CA PRO A 163 9.01 2.38 10.57
C PRO A 163 10.40 2.69 9.99
N MET A 164 10.46 2.85 8.68
CA MET A 164 11.65 3.26 7.94
C MET A 164 11.90 4.76 8.11
N THR A 165 10.90 5.57 7.76
CA THR A 165 10.89 7.03 7.93
C THR A 165 9.56 7.42 8.56
N ARG A 166 9.57 8.30 9.56
CA ARG A 166 8.35 8.77 10.22
C ARG A 166 7.88 10.08 9.61
N PHE A 167 6.57 10.21 9.49
CA PHE A 167 5.91 11.43 9.05
C PHE A 167 4.99 11.97 10.13
N ALA A 168 4.64 13.24 9.93
CA ALA A 168 3.52 13.83 10.63
C ALA A 168 2.19 13.22 10.17
N ARG A 169 1.09 13.93 10.39
CA ARG A 169 -0.22 13.57 9.90
C ARG A 169 -0.35 13.91 8.41
N VAL A 170 0.27 13.09 7.55
CA VAL A 170 0.32 13.38 6.10
C VAL A 170 -0.68 12.57 5.27
N ALA A 171 -1.23 11.49 5.84
CA ALA A 171 -2.17 10.60 5.17
C ALA A 171 -1.65 10.14 3.79
N PRO A 172 -0.52 9.40 3.75
CA PRO A 172 0.05 8.96 2.48
C PRO A 172 -0.90 7.96 1.82
N ALA A 173 -1.32 8.26 0.60
CA ALA A 173 -2.41 7.58 -0.09
C ALA A 173 -1.94 6.70 -1.27
N GLY A 174 -0.81 7.06 -1.89
CA GLY A 174 -0.17 6.27 -2.94
C GLY A 174 1.35 6.38 -2.92
N LEU A 175 2.01 5.46 -3.61
CA LEU A 175 3.47 5.34 -3.66
C LEU A 175 3.95 4.77 -4.99
N HIS A 176 4.83 5.49 -5.67
CA HIS A 176 5.49 5.02 -6.89
C HIS A 176 7.00 4.97 -6.75
N ARG A 177 7.66 3.99 -7.40
CA ARG A 177 9.11 3.99 -7.61
C ARG A 177 9.42 4.35 -9.05
N HIS A 178 9.98 5.54 -9.26
CA HIS A 178 10.30 6.03 -10.59
C HIS A 178 11.39 5.20 -11.27
N SER A 179 11.14 4.78 -12.50
CA SER A 179 12.03 3.91 -13.26
C SER A 179 12.59 4.56 -14.52
N GLY A 180 11.91 5.59 -15.02
CA GLY A 180 12.22 6.37 -16.20
C GLY A 180 13.45 7.27 -16.06
N LEU A 181 13.74 7.94 -17.18
CA LEU A 181 14.88 8.86 -17.33
C LEU A 181 14.44 10.29 -17.68
N SER A 182 13.14 10.55 -17.78
CA SER A 182 12.52 11.83 -18.16
C SER A 182 12.99 12.99 -17.26
N PHE A 183 13.16 12.75 -15.96
CA PHE A 183 13.65 13.74 -15.00
C PHE A 183 15.17 13.69 -14.78
N GLY A 184 15.89 12.88 -15.55
CA GLY A 184 17.33 12.65 -15.42
C GLY A 184 17.70 11.52 -14.47
N LYS A 185 18.95 11.05 -14.58
CA LYS A 185 19.42 9.82 -13.92
C LYS A 185 19.32 9.84 -12.38
N THR A 186 19.33 11.03 -11.77
CA THR A 186 19.23 11.20 -10.32
C THR A 186 17.84 10.93 -9.77
N PHE A 187 16.83 10.84 -10.64
CA PHE A 187 15.45 10.53 -10.25
C PHE A 187 15.16 9.03 -10.24
N ARG A 188 15.94 8.25 -10.98
CA ARG A 188 15.74 6.81 -11.11
C ARG A 188 15.89 6.12 -9.75
N GLY A 189 14.89 5.32 -9.40
CA GLY A 189 14.83 4.58 -8.13
C GLY A 189 14.31 5.38 -6.95
N ASN A 190 14.08 6.70 -7.08
CA ASN A 190 13.43 7.47 -6.03
C ASN A 190 11.97 7.11 -5.92
N LEU A 191 11.43 7.31 -4.73
CA LEU A 191 10.01 7.12 -4.49
C LEU A 191 9.27 8.45 -4.55
N PHE A 192 8.00 8.39 -4.93
CA PHE A 192 7.08 9.51 -4.90
C PHE A 192 5.84 9.07 -4.13
N SER A 193 5.50 9.77 -3.05
CA SER A 193 4.27 9.51 -2.31
C SER A 193 3.25 10.61 -2.55
N ALA A 194 2.01 10.21 -2.81
CA ALA A 194 0.86 11.10 -2.76
C ALA A 194 0.49 11.34 -1.29
N GLN A 195 0.61 12.59 -0.83
CA GLN A 195 0.30 12.96 0.56
C GLN A 195 -0.95 13.83 0.58
N PHE A 196 -2.05 13.21 0.99
CA PHE A 196 -3.40 13.77 0.92
C PHE A 196 -3.54 15.06 1.73
N ASN A 197 -3.10 15.05 2.99
CA ASN A 197 -3.34 16.17 3.92
C ASN A 197 -2.50 17.43 3.58
N PRO A 198 -1.21 17.33 3.22
CA PRO A 198 -0.39 18.51 2.90
C PRO A 198 -0.41 18.90 1.41
N HIS A 199 -1.36 18.40 0.62
CA HIS A 199 -1.60 18.81 -0.77
C HIS A 199 -0.35 18.70 -1.66
N ARG A 200 0.35 17.56 -1.57
CA ARG A 200 1.64 17.39 -2.26
C ARG A 200 1.96 15.98 -2.73
N ILE A 201 2.81 15.92 -3.75
CA ILE A 201 3.64 14.76 -4.04
C ILE A 201 5.01 15.00 -3.41
N GLN A 202 5.41 14.11 -2.52
CA GLN A 202 6.73 14.17 -1.89
C GLN A 202 7.67 13.14 -2.52
N ARG A 203 8.88 13.59 -2.85
CA ARG A 203 9.96 12.73 -3.35
C ARG A 203 10.79 12.23 -2.17
N HIS A 204 11.16 10.95 -2.24
CA HIS A 204 11.98 10.26 -1.25
C HIS A 204 13.20 9.63 -1.93
N ILE A 205 14.40 10.03 -1.50
CA ILE A 205 15.64 9.39 -1.91
C ILE A 205 16.03 8.38 -0.82
N LEU A 206 15.95 7.09 -1.13
CA LEU A 206 16.30 6.05 -0.17
C LEU A 206 17.80 6.04 0.13
N LYS A 207 18.15 5.94 1.41
CA LYS A 207 19.52 5.78 1.90
C LYS A 207 19.59 4.51 2.73
N ARG A 208 20.56 3.64 2.46
CA ARG A 208 20.77 2.42 3.24
C ARG A 208 21.17 2.79 4.68
N ARG A 209 20.56 2.13 5.67
CA ARG A 209 20.92 2.24 7.09
C ARG A 209 20.86 0.86 7.75
N GLY A 210 22.01 0.22 7.92
CA GLY A 210 22.10 -1.14 8.45
C GLY A 210 21.28 -2.13 7.61
N ALA A 211 20.41 -2.90 8.25
CA ALA A 211 19.51 -3.87 7.59
C ALA A 211 18.24 -3.23 6.98
N THR A 212 18.10 -1.91 7.04
CA THR A 212 16.93 -1.19 6.52
C THR A 212 17.36 0.06 5.74
N PHE A 213 16.42 0.97 5.50
CA PHE A 213 16.62 2.24 4.84
C PHE A 213 16.15 3.40 5.73
N THR A 214 16.57 4.60 5.36
CA THR A 214 15.93 5.88 5.69
C THR A 214 15.66 6.61 4.37
N SER A 215 15.02 7.77 4.43
CA SER A 215 14.85 8.62 3.25
C SER A 215 15.32 10.05 3.50
N GLU A 216 15.79 10.67 2.43
CA GLU A 216 15.96 12.11 2.31
C GLU A 216 14.77 12.63 1.49
N ASP A 217 13.97 13.50 2.10
CA ASP A 217 12.65 13.85 1.61
C ASP A 217 12.65 15.30 1.10
N SER A 218 11.99 15.53 -0.04
CA SER A 218 11.83 16.86 -0.62
C SER A 218 10.48 16.95 -1.33
N ASP A 219 9.85 18.11 -1.29
CA ASP A 219 8.60 18.31 -2.00
C ASP A 219 8.87 18.36 -3.51
N PHE A 220 8.07 17.63 -4.29
CA PHE A 220 8.20 17.57 -5.75
C PHE A 220 7.11 18.39 -6.44
N LEU A 221 5.88 18.23 -5.97
CA LEU A 221 4.72 19.02 -6.40
C LEU A 221 3.96 19.42 -5.14
N VAL A 222 3.67 20.70 -4.98
CA VAL A 222 2.85 21.24 -3.88
C VAL A 222 1.80 22.15 -4.50
N SER A 223 0.56 22.02 -4.05
CA SER A 223 -0.51 22.93 -4.44
C SER A 223 -0.90 23.83 -3.27
N SER A 224 -1.28 25.06 -3.59
CA SER A 224 -1.95 25.98 -2.65
C SER A 224 -3.47 25.91 -2.74
N ASP A 225 -3.99 25.17 -3.72
CA ASP A 225 -5.42 24.89 -3.86
C ASP A 225 -5.87 24.02 -2.66
N PRO A 226 -6.84 24.47 -1.86
CA PRO A 226 -7.34 23.69 -0.73
C PRO A 226 -8.05 22.41 -1.16
N ASP A 227 -8.47 22.27 -2.41
CA ASP A 227 -9.13 21.07 -2.92
C ASP A 227 -8.15 20.07 -3.53
N PHE A 228 -6.85 20.38 -3.65
CA PHE A 228 -5.87 19.44 -4.20
C PHE A 228 -5.50 18.35 -3.19
N HIS A 229 -6.06 17.17 -3.38
CA HIS A 229 -5.91 16.02 -2.50
C HIS A 229 -5.40 14.80 -3.28
N PRO A 230 -4.08 14.72 -3.49
CA PRO A 230 -3.50 13.63 -4.26
C PRO A 230 -3.68 12.31 -3.51
N THR A 231 -4.31 11.35 -4.19
CA THR A 231 -4.55 10.00 -3.67
C THR A 231 -3.65 8.95 -4.28
N ASP A 232 -3.08 9.21 -5.45
CA ASP A 232 -2.13 8.29 -6.07
C ASP A 232 -1.15 9.03 -7.00
N VAL A 233 -0.02 8.40 -7.28
CA VAL A 233 0.97 8.84 -8.25
C VAL A 233 1.45 7.63 -9.03
N LEU A 234 1.43 7.73 -10.36
CA LEU A 234 1.80 6.64 -11.27
C LEU A 234 2.83 7.16 -12.28
N GLU A 235 3.53 6.26 -12.96
CA GLU A 235 4.42 6.59 -14.07
C GLU A 235 3.81 6.16 -15.40
N ALA A 236 3.77 7.09 -16.34
CA ALA A 236 3.38 6.84 -17.72
C ALA A 236 4.53 6.17 -18.51
N PRO A 237 4.26 5.56 -19.68
CA PRO A 237 5.28 4.89 -20.48
C PRO A 237 6.45 5.76 -20.93
N ASP A 238 6.25 7.07 -21.04
CA ASP A 238 7.29 8.05 -21.39
C ASP A 238 8.13 8.51 -20.18
N GLY A 239 7.82 8.01 -18.98
CA GLY A 239 8.45 8.38 -17.73
C GLY A 239 7.88 9.64 -17.07
N SER A 240 6.84 10.27 -17.62
CA SER A 240 6.13 11.32 -16.89
C SER A 240 5.35 10.74 -15.69
N LEU A 241 5.02 11.59 -14.71
CA LEU A 241 4.18 11.18 -13.59
C LEU A 241 2.75 11.64 -13.80
N ILE A 242 1.81 10.73 -13.54
CA ILE A 242 0.37 10.98 -13.49
C ILE A 242 0.00 11.08 -12.01
N VAL A 243 -0.66 12.16 -11.62
CA VAL A 243 -1.18 12.34 -10.26
C VAL A 243 -2.68 12.18 -10.28
N ILE A 244 -3.20 11.30 -9.43
CA ILE A 244 -4.64 11.14 -9.22
C ILE A 244 -5.03 12.03 -8.04
N ASP A 245 -5.93 12.96 -8.29
CA ASP A 245 -6.48 13.90 -7.30
C ASP A 245 -7.98 13.65 -7.15
N THR A 246 -8.43 13.46 -5.92
CA THR A 246 -9.86 13.25 -5.63
C THR A 246 -10.64 14.53 -5.37
N GLY A 247 -9.97 15.69 -5.32
CA GLY A 247 -10.62 16.92 -4.91
C GLY A 247 -10.98 16.93 -3.42
N GLY A 248 -11.71 17.96 -2.99
CA GLY A 248 -12.18 18.13 -1.60
C GLY A 248 -13.26 17.14 -1.12
N TRP A 249 -13.76 16.22 -1.97
CA TRP A 249 -14.93 15.39 -1.62
C TRP A 249 -14.72 14.49 -0.38
N TYR A 250 -13.48 14.04 -0.14
CA TYR A 250 -13.20 13.17 1.01
C TYR A 250 -13.16 13.93 2.36
N ILE A 251 -13.14 15.27 2.35
CA ILE A 251 -13.26 16.10 3.57
C ILE A 251 -14.55 15.77 4.33
N ASP A 252 -15.63 15.44 3.62
CA ASP A 252 -16.93 15.11 4.22
C ASP A 252 -16.89 13.80 5.03
N GLN A 253 -16.02 12.85 4.66
CA GLN A 253 -15.84 11.59 5.39
C GLN A 253 -14.74 11.65 6.45
N CYS A 254 -13.79 12.57 6.33
CA CYS A 254 -12.76 12.79 7.35
C CYS A 254 -12.51 14.30 7.58
N PRO A 255 -13.28 14.96 8.46
CA PRO A 255 -13.13 16.39 8.75
C PRO A 255 -11.75 16.80 9.29
N LEU A 256 -10.99 15.82 9.81
CA LEU A 256 -9.62 15.98 10.30
C LEU A 256 -8.55 15.99 9.19
N SER A 257 -8.97 15.95 7.93
CA SER A 257 -8.12 16.02 6.73
C SER A 257 -8.22 17.35 5.99
N ARG A 258 -8.86 18.36 6.60
CA ARG A 258 -8.71 19.78 6.23
C ARG A 258 -7.34 20.33 6.62
#